data_AF-A0A1J5CLY7-F1
#
_entry.id   AF-A0A1J5CLY7-F1
#
_cell.length_a   1.000
_cell.length_b   1.000
_cell.length_c   1.000
_cell.angle_alpha   90.00
_cell.angle_beta   90.00
_cell.angle_gamma   90.00
#
_symmetry.space_group_name_H-M   'P 1'
#
loop_
_entity.id
_entity.type
_entity.pdbx_description
1 polymer ?
#
loop_
_entity_poly.entity_id
_entity_poly.type
_entity_poly.pdbx_seq_one_letter_code
_entity_poly.pdbx_strand_id
1 'polypeptide(L)'
;MDEKTDNFKGHSTNLVGIPTGLLASAAFNDTPLPLAISGVREMNRPFFEMLDKAPDIAEAGGMFEHYMGMLFGLDGIALAGDEGGGKRRFRSSYRRLLEGWGFDSNGPEGAVLKGWVESRFGLLPTFHKEKLGRFPSPAWIAYVEQKMSSRFHNNSISLQLDILYEFCQWMLARWMVPGRRHLTLYRGINNFDEHPMIERIDKRTAVIRQNNLVSFTAHRYIADEFGDIILEARVPVAKVLFFNGLLAGHPLKGEGEYLVIGGDYRVTMSYF
;
A
#
# COMPACT_ATOMS: atom_id res chain seq x y z
N MET A 1 8.28 16.34 33.97
CA MET A 1 8.13 14.88 34.06
C MET A 1 7.75 14.46 32.65
N ASP A 2 8.75 14.15 31.83
CA ASP A 2 8.60 14.02 30.38
C ASP A 2 7.70 12.84 30.04
N GLU A 3 6.51 13.18 29.56
CA GLU A 3 5.58 12.26 28.92
C GLU A 3 6.22 11.82 27.60
N LYS A 4 7.10 10.80 27.67
CA LYS A 4 7.46 10.00 26.50
C LYS A 4 6.15 9.38 26.02
N THR A 5 5.48 10.09 25.10
CA THR A 5 4.29 9.63 24.41
C THR A 5 4.63 8.27 23.83
N ASP A 6 4.05 7.24 24.42
CA ASP A 6 4.23 5.85 24.02
C ASP A 6 3.71 5.72 22.59
N ASN A 7 4.66 5.83 21.66
CA ASN A 7 4.43 6.02 20.25
C ASN A 7 4.20 4.62 19.65
N PHE A 8 3.10 3.97 20.05
CA PHE A 8 2.81 2.57 19.75
C PHE A 8 2.86 2.32 18.23
N LYS A 9 3.94 1.66 17.76
CA LYS A 9 4.30 1.57 16.33
C LYS A 9 3.64 0.42 15.58
N GLY A 10 2.80 -0.38 16.23
CA GLY A 10 2.16 -1.53 15.61
C GLY A 10 2.02 -2.76 16.51
N HIS A 11 1.53 -3.86 15.94
CA HIS A 11 1.46 -5.15 16.61
C HIS A 11 2.84 -5.83 16.67
N SER A 12 3.09 -6.63 17.70
CA SER A 12 4.32 -7.42 17.83
C SER A 12 4.42 -8.55 16.79
N THR A 13 3.29 -9.01 16.26
CA THR A 13 3.19 -10.05 15.24
C THR A 13 3.01 -9.44 13.84
N ASN A 14 3.78 -9.93 12.88
CA ASN A 14 3.60 -9.67 11.45
C ASN A 14 4.01 -10.91 10.63
N LEU A 15 3.80 -10.88 9.33
CA LEU A 15 4.02 -12.01 8.41
C LEU A 15 5.27 -11.85 7.56
N VAL A 16 6.12 -10.86 7.83
CA VAL A 16 7.32 -10.55 7.02
C VAL A 16 8.64 -10.81 7.74
N GLY A 17 8.58 -11.29 8.99
CA GLY A 17 9.76 -11.73 9.76
C GLY A 17 10.69 -10.60 10.24
N ILE A 18 10.28 -9.34 10.10
CA ILE A 18 11.04 -8.16 10.54
C ILE A 18 10.31 -7.51 11.72
N PRO A 19 10.98 -7.15 12.84
CA PRO A 19 10.31 -6.48 13.96
C PRO A 19 9.57 -5.21 13.51
N THR A 20 8.30 -5.08 13.90
CA THR A 20 7.42 -3.98 13.45
C THR A 20 8.00 -2.59 13.77
N GLY A 21 8.65 -2.43 14.93
CA GLY A 21 9.30 -1.17 15.30
C GLY A 21 10.48 -0.80 14.40
N LEU A 22 11.24 -1.80 13.91
CA LEU A 22 12.28 -1.61 12.91
C LEU A 22 11.66 -1.27 11.56
N LEU A 23 10.66 -2.04 11.12
CA LEU A 23 9.96 -1.81 9.85
C LEU A 23 9.32 -0.41 9.80
N ALA A 24 8.81 0.09 10.93
CA ALA A 24 8.24 1.43 11.06
C ALA A 24 9.28 2.55 11.07
N SER A 25 10.59 2.26 11.15
CA SER A 25 11.64 3.26 11.37
C SER A 25 12.24 3.83 10.09
N ALA A 26 12.82 5.02 10.19
CA ALA A 26 13.66 5.61 9.15
C ALA A 26 14.90 4.75 8.86
N ALA A 27 15.45 4.07 9.88
CA ALA A 27 16.63 3.22 9.72
C ALA A 27 16.38 2.03 8.75
N PHE A 28 15.21 1.38 8.84
CA PHE A 28 14.82 0.37 7.85
C PHE A 28 14.68 1.01 6.47
N ASN A 29 14.07 2.19 6.39
CA ASN A 29 13.90 2.88 5.11
C ASN A 29 15.24 3.26 4.47
N ASP A 30 16.26 3.59 5.26
CA ASP A 30 17.61 3.91 4.77
C ASP A 30 18.36 2.66 4.28
N THR A 31 18.23 1.55 5.00
CA THR A 31 18.90 0.28 4.69
C THR A 31 17.89 -0.86 4.64
N PRO A 32 17.05 -0.92 3.59
CA PRO A 32 15.97 -1.86 3.55
C PRO A 32 16.47 -3.28 3.28
N LEU A 33 15.82 -4.23 3.94
CA LEU A 33 15.90 -5.64 3.65
C LEU A 33 14.77 -6.02 2.69
N PRO A 34 14.94 -7.04 1.83
CA PRO A 34 13.83 -7.63 1.10
C PRO A 34 12.74 -8.06 2.08
N LEU A 35 11.49 -7.82 1.71
CA LEU A 35 10.32 -8.27 2.45
C LEU A 35 9.59 -9.30 1.60
N ALA A 36 9.09 -10.34 2.26
CA ALA A 36 8.22 -11.34 1.66
C ALA A 36 7.18 -11.74 2.71
N ILE A 37 5.92 -11.87 2.29
CA ILE A 37 4.85 -12.37 3.13
C ILE A 37 4.99 -13.90 3.20
N SER A 38 5.20 -14.39 4.42
CA SER A 38 5.45 -15.80 4.70
C SER A 38 4.40 -16.72 4.07
N GLY A 39 4.86 -17.69 3.28
CA GLY A 39 4.03 -18.76 2.70
C GLY A 39 3.38 -18.42 1.37
N VAL A 40 3.37 -17.15 0.94
CA VAL A 40 2.65 -16.75 -0.28
C VAL A 40 3.30 -17.32 -1.53
N ARG A 41 4.62 -17.21 -1.68
CA ARG A 41 5.31 -17.76 -2.86
C ARG A 41 5.30 -19.29 -2.86
N GLU A 42 5.43 -19.90 -1.70
CA GLU A 42 5.43 -21.36 -1.54
C GLU A 42 4.07 -21.96 -1.94
N MET A 43 2.97 -21.34 -1.51
CA MET A 43 1.61 -21.79 -1.84
C MET A 43 1.22 -21.51 -3.30
N ASN A 44 1.88 -20.55 -3.96
CA ASN A 44 1.60 -20.16 -5.34
C ASN A 44 2.80 -20.45 -6.27
N ARG A 45 3.62 -21.45 -5.94
CA ARG A 45 4.88 -21.74 -6.65
C ARG A 45 4.71 -21.94 -8.17
N PRO A 46 3.74 -22.72 -8.68
CA PRO A 46 3.56 -22.87 -10.12
C PRO A 46 3.28 -21.55 -10.85
N PHE A 47 2.62 -20.61 -10.19
CA PHE A 47 2.36 -19.28 -10.74
C PHE A 47 3.65 -18.48 -10.89
N PHE A 48 4.51 -18.44 -9.86
CA PHE A 48 5.79 -17.74 -9.95
C PHE A 48 6.78 -18.40 -10.93
N GLU A 49 6.79 -19.73 -11.04
CA GLU A 49 7.57 -20.45 -12.06
C GLU A 49 7.09 -20.17 -13.50
N MET A 50 5.79 -19.92 -13.67
CA MET A 50 5.23 -19.47 -14.94
C MET A 50 5.63 -18.02 -15.25
N LEU A 51 5.55 -17.12 -14.26
CA LEU A 51 5.97 -15.72 -14.41
C LEU A 51 7.44 -15.60 -14.84
N ASP A 52 8.33 -16.46 -14.35
CA ASP A 52 9.75 -16.44 -14.75
C ASP A 52 9.98 -16.67 -16.25
N LYS A 53 8.99 -17.21 -16.95
CA LYS A 53 8.99 -17.43 -18.41
C LYS A 53 8.34 -16.29 -19.19
N ALA A 54 7.77 -15.29 -18.52
CA ALA A 54 7.16 -14.15 -19.18
C ALA A 54 8.23 -13.34 -19.96
N PRO A 55 7.98 -13.02 -21.24
CA PRO A 55 8.93 -12.30 -22.09
C PRO A 55 9.00 -10.81 -21.73
N ASP A 56 7.90 -10.22 -21.26
CA ASP A 56 7.78 -8.80 -20.98
C ASP A 56 6.73 -8.50 -19.88
N ILE A 57 6.70 -7.24 -19.48
CA ILE A 57 5.82 -6.68 -18.44
C ILE A 57 4.34 -6.92 -18.76
N ALA A 58 3.95 -6.77 -20.03
CA ALA A 58 2.54 -6.85 -20.43
C ALA A 58 2.04 -8.29 -20.31
N GLU A 59 2.82 -9.26 -20.80
CA GLU A 59 2.48 -10.67 -20.73
C GLU A 59 2.42 -11.17 -19.27
N ALA A 60 3.36 -10.78 -18.42
CA ALA A 60 3.28 -11.11 -16.99
C ALA A 60 2.07 -10.46 -16.29
N GLY A 61 1.71 -9.24 -16.67
CA GLY A 61 0.47 -8.61 -16.23
C GLY A 61 -0.74 -9.47 -16.59
N GLY A 62 -0.86 -9.88 -17.85
CA GLY A 62 -1.93 -10.77 -18.31
C GLY A 62 -1.95 -12.13 -17.58
N MET A 63 -0.77 -12.74 -17.38
CA MET A 63 -0.62 -13.98 -16.60
C MET A 63 -1.11 -13.81 -15.16
N PHE A 64 -0.75 -12.72 -14.48
CA PHE A 64 -1.24 -12.41 -13.14
C PHE A 64 -2.76 -12.22 -13.11
N GLU A 65 -3.30 -11.44 -14.06
CA GLU A 65 -4.73 -11.17 -14.11
C GLU A 65 -5.54 -12.46 -14.34
N HIS A 66 -5.09 -13.32 -15.25
CA HIS A 66 -5.69 -14.62 -15.50
C HIS A 66 -5.60 -15.55 -14.28
N TYR A 67 -4.44 -15.61 -13.62
CA TYR A 67 -4.24 -16.41 -12.41
C TYR A 67 -5.18 -15.99 -11.28
N MET A 68 -5.29 -14.68 -11.03
CA MET A 68 -6.20 -14.11 -10.04
C MET A 68 -7.68 -14.34 -10.42
N GLY A 69 -8.00 -14.26 -11.71
CA GLY A 69 -9.30 -14.57 -12.29
C GLY A 69 -9.75 -15.99 -11.97
N MET A 70 -8.87 -16.96 -12.23
CA MET A 70 -9.10 -18.39 -11.97
C MET A 70 -9.16 -18.71 -10.47
N LEU A 71 -8.23 -18.19 -9.67
CA LEU A 71 -8.11 -18.53 -8.24
C LEU A 71 -9.27 -17.98 -7.40
N PHE A 72 -9.77 -16.78 -7.73
CA PHE A 72 -10.80 -16.09 -6.96
C PHE A 72 -12.13 -15.92 -7.71
N GLY A 73 -12.25 -16.49 -8.91
CA GLY A 73 -13.43 -16.38 -9.78
C GLY A 73 -13.79 -14.92 -10.08
N LEU A 74 -12.82 -14.13 -10.56
CA LEU A 74 -12.99 -12.70 -10.86
C LEU A 74 -13.46 -12.45 -12.30
N ASP A 75 -13.30 -13.41 -13.22
CA ASP A 75 -13.62 -13.24 -14.64
C ASP A 75 -15.13 -13.02 -14.90
N GLY A 76 -15.98 -13.52 -14.01
CA GLY A 76 -17.42 -13.25 -14.02
C GLY A 76 -17.81 -11.82 -13.61
N ILE A 77 -16.84 -11.00 -13.17
CA ILE A 77 -17.05 -9.58 -12.81
C ILE A 77 -16.76 -8.66 -14.00
N ALA A 78 -15.83 -9.04 -14.89
CA ALA A 78 -15.40 -8.21 -16.02
C ALA A 78 -16.28 -8.38 -17.29
N LEU A 79 -16.86 -9.57 -17.50
CA LEU A 79 -17.68 -9.87 -18.70
C LEU A 79 -19.16 -9.48 -18.56
N ALA A 80 -19.62 -9.13 -17.36
CA ALA A 80 -21.03 -8.83 -17.09
C ALA A 80 -21.28 -7.33 -17.07
N GLY A 81 -21.21 -6.70 -18.25
CA GLY A 81 -21.95 -5.47 -18.50
C GLY A 81 -23.44 -5.76 -18.32
N ASP A 82 -24.08 -5.00 -17.42
CA ASP A 82 -25.49 -4.75 -17.12
C ASP A 82 -26.65 -5.63 -17.67
N GLU A 83 -26.45 -6.90 -18.03
CA GLU A 83 -27.51 -7.77 -18.57
C GLU A 83 -27.76 -8.99 -17.66
N GLY A 84 -28.71 -8.85 -16.73
CA GLY A 84 -29.28 -9.99 -16.00
C GLY A 84 -29.69 -9.68 -14.56
N GLY A 85 -30.99 -9.52 -14.33
CA GLY A 85 -31.64 -9.18 -13.06
C GLY A 85 -31.63 -10.24 -11.95
N GLY A 86 -30.52 -10.93 -11.72
CA GLY A 86 -30.30 -11.77 -10.54
C GLY A 86 -29.55 -11.02 -9.44
N LYS A 87 -29.93 -11.19 -8.17
CA LYS A 87 -29.28 -10.54 -7.01
C LYS A 87 -27.75 -10.72 -7.05
N ARG A 88 -27.07 -9.67 -7.50
CA ARG A 88 -25.62 -9.55 -7.68
C ARG A 88 -24.91 -9.85 -6.36
N ARG A 89 -24.23 -10.99 -6.25
CA ARG A 89 -23.31 -11.24 -5.14
C ARG A 89 -22.05 -10.45 -5.45
N PHE A 90 -22.00 -9.17 -5.08
CA PHE A 90 -20.82 -8.32 -5.19
C PHE A 90 -19.62 -9.05 -4.58
N ARG A 91 -18.78 -9.66 -5.42
CA ARG A 91 -17.52 -10.25 -4.99
C ARG A 91 -16.53 -9.11 -4.85
N SER A 92 -15.98 -8.98 -3.66
CA SER A 92 -14.86 -8.09 -3.44
C SER A 92 -13.65 -8.53 -4.25
N SER A 93 -12.98 -7.57 -4.88
CA SER A 93 -11.76 -7.77 -5.65
C SER A 93 -10.72 -6.76 -5.22
N TYR A 94 -9.44 -7.15 -5.31
CA TYR A 94 -8.33 -6.23 -5.09
C TYR A 94 -8.42 -5.00 -6.00
N ARG A 95 -8.90 -5.14 -7.26
CA ARG A 95 -9.11 -4.03 -8.19
C ARG A 95 -10.05 -2.98 -7.63
N ARG A 96 -11.20 -3.40 -7.10
CA ARG A 96 -12.16 -2.50 -6.47
C ARG A 96 -11.54 -1.76 -5.28
N LEU A 97 -10.68 -2.41 -4.50
CA LEU A 97 -9.98 -1.75 -3.41
C LEU A 97 -8.99 -0.67 -3.91
N LEU A 98 -8.22 -0.98 -4.96
CA LEU A 98 -7.28 -0.03 -5.57
C LEU A 98 -8.02 1.15 -6.21
N GLU A 99 -9.11 0.90 -6.94
CA GLU A 99 -9.98 1.94 -7.51
C GLU A 99 -10.59 2.83 -6.43
N GLY A 100 -11.11 2.21 -5.36
CA GLY A 100 -11.66 2.93 -4.22
C GLY A 100 -10.61 3.75 -3.48
N TRP A 101 -9.36 3.26 -3.39
CA TRP A 101 -8.23 4.02 -2.85
C TRP A 101 -7.96 5.29 -3.66
N GLY A 102 -7.90 5.17 -4.99
CA GLY A 102 -7.70 6.31 -5.89
C GLY A 102 -8.87 7.31 -5.91
N PHE A 103 -10.06 6.91 -5.43
CA PHE A 103 -11.20 7.81 -5.23
C PHE A 103 -11.19 8.49 -3.86
N ASP A 104 -11.11 7.69 -2.79
CA ASP A 104 -11.09 8.16 -1.41
C ASP A 104 -10.32 7.17 -0.52
N SER A 105 -9.07 7.49 -0.19
CA SER A 105 -8.23 6.69 0.73
C SER A 105 -8.73 6.65 2.18
N ASN A 106 -9.72 7.49 2.52
CA ASN A 106 -10.43 7.50 3.79
C ASN A 106 -11.83 6.86 3.70
N GLY A 107 -12.17 6.27 2.55
CA GLY A 107 -13.36 5.46 2.37
C GLY A 107 -13.16 4.02 2.86
N PRO A 108 -14.21 3.17 2.79
CA PRO A 108 -14.13 1.82 3.34
C PRO A 108 -13.12 0.91 2.62
N GLU A 109 -12.93 1.08 1.31
CA GLU A 109 -11.89 0.41 0.52
C GLU A 109 -10.50 0.72 1.09
N GLY A 110 -10.24 1.99 1.44
CA GLY A 110 -9.01 2.40 2.11
C GLY A 110 -8.88 1.85 3.54
N ALA A 111 -9.98 1.71 4.27
CA ALA A 111 -9.97 1.07 5.58
C ALA A 111 -9.49 -0.40 5.50
N VAL A 112 -9.97 -1.14 4.50
CA VAL A 112 -9.58 -2.53 4.24
C VAL A 112 -8.10 -2.63 3.86
N LEU A 113 -7.60 -1.78 2.97
CA LEU A 113 -6.19 -1.77 2.57
C LEU A 113 -5.26 -1.43 3.74
N LYS A 114 -5.60 -0.41 4.53
CA LYS A 114 -4.87 -0.07 5.77
C LYS A 114 -4.90 -1.24 6.76
N GLY A 115 -6.03 -1.94 6.86
CA GLY A 115 -6.18 -3.12 7.71
C GLY A 115 -5.37 -4.33 7.23
N TRP A 116 -5.21 -4.49 5.91
CA TRP A 116 -4.33 -5.49 5.34
C TRP A 116 -2.86 -5.20 5.70
N VAL A 117 -2.40 -3.95 5.56
CA VAL A 117 -1.04 -3.56 5.96
C VAL A 117 -0.80 -3.84 7.44
N GLU A 118 -1.74 -3.45 8.31
CA GLU A 118 -1.68 -3.74 9.74
C GLU A 118 -1.51 -5.25 9.99
N SER A 119 -2.27 -6.10 9.29
CA SER A 119 -2.22 -7.54 9.51
C SER A 119 -0.94 -8.22 9.01
N ARG A 120 -0.33 -7.72 7.92
CA ARG A 120 0.85 -8.35 7.27
C ARG A 120 2.17 -7.78 7.76
N PHE A 121 2.20 -6.48 8.03
CA PHE A 121 3.40 -5.73 8.37
C PHE A 121 3.41 -5.25 9.83
N GLY A 122 2.30 -5.45 10.55
CA GLY A 122 2.14 -5.01 11.93
C GLY A 122 1.90 -3.51 12.08
N LEU A 123 1.99 -2.71 11.01
CA LEU A 123 1.93 -1.24 11.08
C LEU A 123 0.49 -0.74 11.23
N LEU A 124 0.20 -0.10 12.36
CA LEU A 124 -1.11 0.51 12.58
C LEU A 124 -1.29 1.78 11.75
N PRO A 125 -2.50 2.04 11.23
CA PRO A 125 -2.80 3.33 10.63
C PRO A 125 -2.75 4.44 11.68
N THR A 126 -2.32 5.63 11.25
CA THR A 126 -2.34 6.85 12.07
C THR A 126 -3.59 7.69 11.80
N PHE A 127 -4.18 7.53 10.61
CA PHE A 127 -5.27 8.38 10.13
C PHE A 127 -6.29 7.61 9.28
N HIS A 128 -7.57 7.84 9.52
CA HIS A 128 -8.67 7.44 8.65
C HIS A 128 -9.87 8.36 8.91
N LYS A 129 -10.11 9.31 8.00
CA LYS A 129 -11.03 10.48 8.13
C LYS A 129 -10.62 11.46 9.23
N GLU A 130 -10.09 10.96 10.34
CA GLU A 130 -9.51 11.72 11.44
C GLU A 130 -8.30 10.98 12.04
N LYS A 131 -7.55 11.65 12.91
CA LYS A 131 -6.43 11.04 13.64
C LYS A 131 -6.96 9.93 14.56
N LEU A 132 -6.45 8.70 14.41
CA LEU A 132 -6.99 7.57 15.16
C LEU A 132 -6.65 7.63 16.67
N GLY A 133 -5.49 8.18 17.02
CA GLY A 133 -5.07 8.38 18.41
C GLY A 133 -5.00 7.08 19.21
N ARG A 134 -5.29 7.17 20.52
CA ARG A 134 -5.23 6.03 21.44
C ARG A 134 -6.43 5.11 21.25
N PHE A 135 -6.19 3.80 21.22
CA PHE A 135 -7.25 2.79 21.21
C PHE A 135 -7.77 2.51 22.64
N PRO A 136 -9.08 2.33 22.85
CA PRO A 136 -10.17 2.57 21.89
C PRO A 136 -10.56 4.07 21.81
N SER A 137 -11.01 4.52 20.63
CA SER A 137 -11.57 5.86 20.37
C SER A 137 -12.73 5.78 19.36
N PRO A 138 -13.61 6.80 19.27
CA PRO A 138 -14.65 6.84 18.22
C PRO A 138 -14.08 6.70 16.80
N ALA A 139 -12.94 7.35 16.53
CA ALA A 139 -12.20 7.23 15.28
C ALA A 139 -11.79 5.77 14.99
N TRP A 140 -11.26 5.07 15.99
CA TRP A 140 -10.92 3.65 15.90
C TRP A 140 -12.14 2.77 15.62
N ILE A 141 -13.28 3.03 16.27
CA ILE A 141 -14.51 2.27 16.06
C ILE A 141 -14.98 2.44 14.61
N ALA A 142 -15.09 3.68 14.11
CA ALA A 142 -15.52 3.95 12.75
C ALA A 142 -14.58 3.34 11.69
N TYR A 143 -13.27 3.36 11.95
CA TYR A 143 -12.27 2.68 11.12
C TYR A 143 -12.47 1.16 11.12
N VAL A 144 -12.62 0.54 12.30
CA VAL A 144 -12.78 -0.92 12.44
C VAL A 144 -14.08 -1.40 11.78
N GLU A 145 -15.18 -0.66 11.92
CA GLU A 145 -16.46 -0.98 11.25
C GLU A 145 -16.31 -1.04 9.73
N GLN A 146 -15.60 -0.08 9.13
CA GLN A 146 -15.34 -0.07 7.69
C GLN A 146 -14.35 -1.17 7.28
N LYS A 147 -13.25 -1.33 8.03
CA LYS A 147 -12.23 -2.38 7.82
C LYS A 147 -12.84 -3.78 7.84
N MET A 148 -13.78 -4.03 8.76
CA MET A 148 -14.39 -5.36 8.97
C MET A 148 -15.70 -5.55 8.20
N SER A 149 -16.05 -4.62 7.31
CA SER A 149 -17.29 -4.72 6.53
C SER A 149 -17.32 -6.00 5.70
N SER A 150 -18.33 -6.85 5.94
CA SER A 150 -18.49 -8.15 5.28
C SER A 150 -18.56 -8.07 3.75
N ARG A 151 -18.92 -6.89 3.21
CA ARG A 151 -18.92 -6.61 1.76
C ARG A 151 -17.55 -6.83 1.11
N PHE A 152 -16.46 -6.72 1.87
CA PHE A 152 -15.09 -6.90 1.40
C PHE A 152 -14.46 -8.23 1.80
N HIS A 153 -15.03 -8.95 2.76
CA HIS A 153 -14.44 -10.18 3.31
C HIS A 153 -15.14 -11.45 2.81
N ASN A 154 -15.84 -11.33 1.67
CA ASN A 154 -16.61 -12.42 1.08
C ASN A 154 -15.89 -13.18 -0.04
N ASN A 155 -14.63 -12.83 -0.34
CA ASN A 155 -13.85 -13.42 -1.43
C ASN A 155 -12.33 -13.47 -1.13
N SER A 156 -11.94 -13.83 0.09
CA SER A 156 -10.51 -14.01 0.46
C SER A 156 -9.63 -12.80 0.15
N ILE A 157 -10.14 -11.59 0.38
CA ILE A 157 -9.52 -10.34 -0.06
C ILE A 157 -8.08 -10.17 0.43
N SER A 158 -7.76 -10.67 1.62
CA SER A 158 -6.40 -10.58 2.14
C SER A 158 -5.42 -11.44 1.35
N LEU A 159 -5.83 -12.64 0.90
CA LEU A 159 -4.98 -13.49 0.05
C LEU A 159 -4.82 -12.86 -1.34
N GLN A 160 -5.84 -12.20 -1.86
CA GLN A 160 -5.72 -11.44 -3.12
C GLN A 160 -4.63 -10.35 -3.01
N LEU A 161 -4.63 -9.60 -1.90
CA LEU A 161 -3.64 -8.56 -1.65
C LEU A 161 -2.23 -9.13 -1.36
N ASP A 162 -2.15 -10.29 -0.70
CA ASP A 162 -0.90 -11.00 -0.47
C ASP A 162 -0.21 -11.38 -1.79
N ILE A 163 -0.96 -11.99 -2.72
CA ILE A 163 -0.45 -12.36 -4.06
C ILE A 163 -0.13 -11.12 -4.89
N LEU A 164 -0.96 -10.07 -4.81
CA LEU A 164 -0.70 -8.79 -5.49
C LEU A 164 0.63 -8.17 -5.01
N TYR A 165 0.87 -8.15 -3.69
CA TYR A 165 2.12 -7.64 -3.14
C TYR A 165 3.32 -8.46 -3.64
N GLU A 166 3.28 -9.78 -3.55
CA GLU A 166 4.39 -10.62 -4.00
C GLU A 166 4.63 -10.52 -5.52
N PHE A 167 3.57 -10.39 -6.31
CA PHE A 167 3.68 -10.12 -7.74
C PHE A 167 4.33 -8.77 -8.01
N CYS A 168 3.91 -7.71 -7.31
CA CYS A 168 4.53 -6.39 -7.39
C CYS A 168 6.04 -6.45 -7.07
N GLN A 169 6.42 -7.16 -6.02
CA GLN A 169 7.82 -7.34 -5.65
C GLN A 169 8.61 -8.12 -6.70
N TRP A 170 8.03 -9.16 -7.29
CA TRP A 170 8.65 -9.90 -8.40
C TRP A 170 8.84 -9.01 -9.64
N MET A 171 7.82 -8.24 -10.02
CA MET A 171 7.84 -7.29 -11.15
C MET A 171 8.93 -6.22 -10.98
N LEU A 172 8.99 -5.61 -9.79
CA LEU A 172 9.96 -4.57 -9.46
C LEU A 172 11.39 -5.11 -9.55
N ALA A 173 11.63 -6.29 -8.96
CA ALA A 173 12.94 -6.92 -8.96
C ALA A 173 13.40 -7.32 -10.37
N ARG A 174 12.48 -7.79 -11.22
CA ARG A 174 12.81 -8.30 -12.54
C ARG A 174 12.99 -7.21 -13.60
N TRP A 175 12.10 -6.21 -13.63
CA TRP A 175 12.03 -5.30 -14.79
C TRP A 175 12.17 -3.82 -14.46
N MET A 176 11.65 -3.35 -13.33
CA MET A 176 11.63 -1.90 -13.06
C MET A 176 12.90 -1.40 -12.40
N VAL A 177 13.41 -2.15 -11.42
CA VAL A 177 14.54 -1.71 -10.59
C VAL A 177 15.57 -2.82 -10.32
N PRO A 178 16.12 -3.50 -11.35
CA PRO A 178 17.13 -4.53 -11.13
C PRO A 178 18.31 -4.00 -10.29
N GLY A 179 18.54 -4.64 -9.14
CA GLY A 179 19.64 -4.30 -8.23
C GLY A 179 19.46 -3.01 -7.41
N ARG A 180 18.38 -2.24 -7.59
CA ARG A 180 18.13 -1.04 -6.76
C ARG A 180 17.26 -1.39 -5.56
N ARG A 181 17.52 -0.72 -4.44
CA ARG A 181 16.78 -0.91 -3.19
C ARG A 181 15.79 0.22 -2.89
N HIS A 182 15.88 1.32 -3.63
CA HIS A 182 15.07 2.52 -3.43
C HIS A 182 14.54 3.09 -4.74
N LEU A 183 13.40 3.75 -4.63
CA LEU A 183 12.83 4.68 -5.59
C LEU A 183 12.84 6.09 -4.99
N THR A 184 13.13 7.10 -5.80
CA THR A 184 12.87 8.49 -5.41
C THR A 184 11.46 8.83 -5.82
N LEU A 185 10.60 9.10 -4.84
CA LEU A 185 9.19 9.41 -5.06
C LEU A 185 8.80 10.70 -4.31
N TYR A 186 7.72 11.32 -4.75
CA TYR A 186 7.24 12.62 -4.28
C TYR A 186 5.82 12.54 -3.73
N ARG A 187 5.50 13.40 -2.77
CA ARG A 187 4.13 13.56 -2.24
C ARG A 187 3.90 15.02 -1.87
N GLY A 188 2.81 15.60 -2.36
CA GLY A 188 2.33 16.90 -1.89
C GLY A 188 1.57 16.74 -0.58
N ILE A 189 1.78 17.66 0.36
CA ILE A 189 0.99 17.76 1.60
C ILE A 189 0.55 19.22 1.81
N ASN A 190 -0.68 19.41 2.28
CA ASN A 190 -1.20 20.73 2.66
C ASN A 190 -0.81 21.12 4.09
N ASN A 191 -0.74 20.13 5.00
CA ASN A 191 -0.32 20.33 6.38
C ASN A 191 0.27 19.03 6.96
N PHE A 192 0.84 19.12 8.15
CA PHE A 192 1.40 17.97 8.88
C PHE A 192 0.36 17.26 9.77
N ASP A 193 -0.95 17.55 9.62
CA ASP A 193 -1.96 16.92 10.49
C ASP A 193 -2.10 15.44 10.22
N GLU A 194 -2.10 15.03 8.95
CA GLU A 194 -2.07 13.60 8.60
C GLU A 194 -0.69 12.97 8.83
N HIS A 195 0.35 13.80 8.93
CA HIS A 195 1.76 13.42 8.80
C HIS A 195 2.61 14.05 9.90
N PRO A 196 2.59 13.51 11.14
CA PRO A 196 3.32 14.13 12.24
C PRO A 196 4.83 14.11 11.97
N MET A 197 5.46 15.28 12.11
CA MET A 197 6.91 15.42 12.09
C MET A 197 7.48 14.79 13.35
N ILE A 198 8.24 13.71 13.18
CA ILE A 198 8.84 12.95 14.29
C ILE A 198 10.13 13.63 14.74
N GLU A 199 10.92 14.11 13.78
CA GLU A 199 12.20 14.76 14.03
C GLU A 199 12.47 15.79 12.92
N ARG A 200 12.94 16.97 13.29
CA ARG A 200 13.49 17.93 12.34
C ARG A 200 15.01 17.82 12.37
N ILE A 201 15.61 17.44 11.24
CA ILE A 201 17.05 17.29 11.11
C ILE A 201 17.68 18.64 10.77
N ASP A 202 17.14 19.34 9.77
CA ASP A 202 17.55 20.70 9.41
C ASP A 202 16.39 21.54 8.82
N LYS A 203 16.71 22.62 8.10
CA LYS A 203 15.71 23.50 7.48
C LYS A 203 14.87 22.80 6.41
N ARG A 204 15.46 21.87 5.65
CA ARG A 204 14.85 21.17 4.52
C ARG A 204 14.72 19.67 4.75
N THR A 205 15.35 19.08 5.76
CA THR A 205 15.26 17.64 6.02
C THR A 205 14.56 17.33 7.34
N ALA A 206 13.71 16.32 7.32
CA ALA A 206 12.95 15.87 8.49
C ALA A 206 12.64 14.37 8.40
N VAL A 207 12.29 13.78 9.54
CA VAL A 207 11.65 12.48 9.62
C VAL A 207 10.15 12.70 9.82
N ILE A 208 9.36 12.25 8.85
CA ILE A 208 7.91 12.39 8.86
C ILE A 208 7.26 11.02 8.92
N ARG A 209 6.29 10.87 9.82
CA ARG A 209 5.48 9.65 9.84
C ARG A 209 4.44 9.69 8.73
N GLN A 210 4.55 8.72 7.84
CA GLN A 210 3.52 8.40 6.88
C GLN A 210 2.51 7.44 7.52
N ASN A 211 1.24 7.59 7.16
CA ASN A 211 0.21 6.61 7.50
C ASN A 211 0.62 5.23 7.00
N ASN A 212 0.11 4.13 7.59
CA ASN A 212 0.59 2.78 7.28
C ASN A 212 0.47 2.40 5.80
N LEU A 213 -0.39 3.07 5.06
CA LEU A 213 -0.46 3.04 3.61
C LEU A 213 -0.66 4.46 3.08
N VAL A 214 0.06 4.82 2.02
CA VAL A 214 0.09 6.18 1.48
C VAL A 214 0.40 6.19 -0.02
N SER A 215 -0.16 7.14 -0.75
CA SER A 215 0.18 7.38 -2.16
C SER A 215 1.40 8.30 -2.31
N PHE A 216 2.27 7.95 -3.23
CA PHE A 216 3.37 8.76 -3.74
C PHE A 216 3.26 8.83 -5.28
N THR A 217 4.03 9.72 -5.91
CA THR A 217 4.18 9.78 -7.36
C THR A 217 5.66 9.77 -7.76
N ALA A 218 5.99 9.17 -8.91
CA ALA A 218 7.33 9.28 -9.50
C ALA A 218 7.62 10.66 -10.09
N HIS A 219 6.57 11.48 -10.30
CA HIS A 219 6.67 12.77 -10.97
C HIS A 219 6.50 13.92 -9.98
N ARG A 220 7.55 14.72 -9.81
CA ARG A 220 7.53 15.87 -8.87
C ARG A 220 6.41 16.86 -9.20
N TYR A 221 6.17 17.17 -10.48
CA TYR A 221 5.14 18.13 -10.89
C TYR A 221 3.72 17.67 -10.54
N ILE A 222 3.47 16.36 -10.48
CA ILE A 222 2.17 15.83 -10.03
C ILE A 222 2.00 16.11 -8.55
N ALA A 223 3.06 16.01 -7.74
CA ALA A 223 3.00 16.32 -6.32
C ALA A 223 2.68 17.81 -6.04
N ASP A 224 3.06 18.71 -6.96
CA ASP A 224 2.78 20.15 -6.86
C ASP A 224 1.26 20.45 -6.88
N GLU A 225 0.45 19.54 -7.44
CA GLU A 225 -1.02 19.70 -7.49
C GLU A 225 -1.70 19.40 -6.15
N PHE A 226 -0.99 18.80 -5.18
CA PHE A 226 -1.58 18.26 -3.94
C PHE A 226 -1.15 18.97 -2.65
N GLY A 227 -0.37 20.06 -2.74
CA GLY A 227 -0.20 20.98 -1.61
C GLY A 227 1.02 21.89 -1.62
N ASP A 228 1.15 22.70 -0.56
CA ASP A 228 2.15 23.77 -0.43
C ASP A 228 3.57 23.25 -0.16
N ILE A 229 3.68 21.99 0.28
CA ILE A 229 4.95 21.34 0.62
C ILE A 229 5.08 20.05 -0.16
N ILE A 230 6.18 19.90 -0.90
CA ILE A 230 6.56 18.64 -1.52
C ILE A 230 7.51 17.90 -0.59
N LEU A 231 7.18 16.64 -0.32
CA LEU A 231 8.06 15.68 0.31
C LEU A 231 8.73 14.84 -0.78
N GLU A 232 10.05 14.92 -0.90
CA GLU A 232 10.87 13.97 -1.65
C GLU A 232 11.37 12.88 -0.71
N ALA A 233 11.09 11.61 -1.03
CA ALA A 233 11.44 10.46 -0.20
C ALA A 233 12.20 9.39 -0.99
N ARG A 234 13.19 8.76 -0.36
CA ARG A 234 13.80 7.52 -0.83
C ARG A 234 12.98 6.33 -0.30
N VAL A 235 12.04 5.86 -1.11
CA VAL A 235 11.12 4.78 -0.75
C VAL A 235 11.76 3.42 -0.99
N PRO A 236 11.82 2.52 0.01
CA PRO A 236 12.24 1.14 -0.22
C PRO A 236 11.37 0.43 -1.25
N VAL A 237 12.00 -0.25 -2.20
CA VAL A 237 11.28 -1.07 -3.19
C VAL A 237 10.40 -2.13 -2.49
N ALA A 238 10.92 -2.71 -1.40
CA ALA A 238 10.23 -3.68 -0.56
C ALA A 238 8.94 -3.15 0.10
N LYS A 239 8.75 -1.83 0.16
CA LYS A 239 7.55 -1.19 0.71
C LYS A 239 6.53 -0.77 -0.35
N VAL A 240 6.78 -1.03 -1.63
CA VAL A 240 5.81 -0.74 -2.69
C VAL A 240 4.76 -1.86 -2.73
N LEU A 241 3.51 -1.51 -2.45
CA LEU A 241 2.38 -2.43 -2.61
C LEU A 241 1.93 -2.52 -4.07
N PHE A 242 1.82 -1.38 -4.73
CA PHE A 242 1.29 -1.27 -6.08
C PHE A 242 1.88 -0.04 -6.77
N PHE A 243 1.97 -0.04 -8.10
CA PHE A 243 2.30 1.13 -8.89
C PHE A 243 1.53 1.15 -10.21
N ASN A 244 1.29 2.34 -10.75
CA ASN A 244 0.65 2.49 -12.03
C ASN A 244 1.52 1.93 -13.17
N GLY A 245 0.97 0.97 -13.91
CA GLY A 245 1.68 0.16 -14.88
C GLY A 245 1.99 -1.27 -14.41
N LEU A 246 1.62 -1.65 -13.18
CA LEU A 246 1.70 -3.05 -12.73
C LEU A 246 0.70 -3.97 -13.45
N LEU A 247 -0.46 -3.43 -13.83
CA LEU A 247 -1.55 -4.14 -14.49
C LEU A 247 -1.87 -3.47 -15.84
N ALA A 248 -2.49 -4.22 -16.75
CA ALA A 248 -2.89 -3.70 -18.07
C ALA A 248 -3.96 -2.60 -17.99
N GLY A 249 -4.66 -2.49 -16.86
CA GLY A 249 -5.53 -1.35 -16.51
C GLY A 249 -4.89 -0.41 -15.49
N HIS A 250 -5.34 0.85 -15.45
CA HIS A 250 -4.92 1.85 -14.47
C HIS A 250 -5.95 1.96 -13.33
N PRO A 251 -5.89 1.11 -12.29
CA PRO A 251 -6.84 1.20 -11.18
C PRO A 251 -6.61 2.46 -10.33
N LEU A 252 -5.43 3.08 -10.38
CA LEU A 252 -5.18 4.37 -9.77
C LEU A 252 -5.30 5.50 -10.80
N LYS A 253 -5.85 6.64 -10.37
CA LYS A 253 -6.18 7.77 -11.25
C LYS A 253 -4.95 8.58 -11.69
N GLY A 254 -3.89 8.65 -10.90
CA GLY A 254 -2.75 9.53 -11.16
C GLY A 254 -1.64 8.84 -11.96
N GLU A 255 -1.19 9.44 -13.06
CA GLU A 255 -0.02 8.93 -13.79
C GLU A 255 1.19 8.79 -12.85
N GLY A 256 1.89 7.65 -12.93
CA GLY A 256 3.06 7.38 -12.10
C GLY A 256 2.78 7.28 -10.59
N GLU A 257 1.54 7.00 -10.16
CA GLU A 257 1.19 6.80 -8.75
C GLU A 257 1.73 5.46 -8.20
N TYR A 258 2.24 5.52 -6.97
CA TYR A 258 2.76 4.39 -6.20
C TYR A 258 2.03 4.32 -4.86
N LEU A 259 1.52 3.13 -4.53
CA LEU A 259 0.95 2.83 -3.24
C LEU A 259 2.03 2.21 -2.34
N VAL A 260 2.36 2.90 -1.25
CA VAL A 260 3.55 2.64 -0.44
C VAL A 260 3.19 2.35 1.01
N ILE A 261 3.80 1.31 1.57
CA ILE A 261 3.72 0.96 2.99
C ILE A 261 4.46 2.01 3.81
N GLY A 262 3.81 2.50 4.85
CA GLY A 262 4.22 3.65 5.64
C GLY A 262 5.34 3.42 6.66
N GLY A 263 5.25 4.22 7.72
CA GLY A 263 6.27 4.33 8.77
C GLY A 263 6.97 5.70 8.73
N ASP A 264 8.10 5.78 9.40
CA ASP A 264 8.90 6.99 9.55
C ASP A 264 9.84 7.14 8.34
N TYR A 265 9.62 8.15 7.51
CA TYR A 265 10.46 8.41 6.33
C TYR A 265 11.31 9.65 6.54
N ARG A 266 12.60 9.56 6.22
CA ARG A 266 13.41 10.76 6.00
C ARG A 266 13.01 11.36 4.66
N VAL A 267 12.71 12.65 4.68
CA VAL A 267 12.28 13.39 3.50
C VAL A 267 13.04 14.69 3.36
N THR A 268 13.19 15.13 2.12
CA THR A 268 13.57 16.50 1.78
C THR A 268 12.31 17.28 1.46
N MET A 269 12.10 18.38 2.17
CA MET A 269 10.96 19.28 2.04
C MET A 269 11.34 20.43 1.11
N SER A 270 10.51 20.63 0.08
CA SER A 270 10.52 21.84 -0.75
C SER A 270 9.25 22.63 -0.46
N TYR A 271 9.42 23.93 -0.22
CA TYR A 271 8.34 24.88 0.04
C TYR A 271 8.18 25.77 -1.18
N PHE A 272 6.94 26.05 -1.57
CA PHE A 272 6.62 27.09 -2.56
C PHE A 272 6.37 28.43 -1.89
#